data_AF-A0A1M4XQN1-F1
#
_entry.id   AF-A0A1M4XQN1-F1
#
_cell.length_a   1.000
_cell.length_b   1.000
_cell.length_c   1.000
_cell.angle_alpha   90.00
_cell.angle_beta   90.00
_cell.angle_gamma   90.00
#
_symmetry.space_group_name_H-M   'P 1'
#
loop_
_entity.id
_entity.type
_entity.pdbx_description
1 polymer ?
#
loop_
_entity_poly.entity_id
_entity_poly.type
_entity_poly.pdbx_seq_one_letter_code
_entity_poly.pdbx_strand_id
1 'polypeptide(L)'
;MMKVQDLYFKVFPKVVRADKEAIINIKPLYDHVRFNENSTYEVVYFPVDNRSVYSQGEKTIVKPEDGIISVKRLFEGEQEHILYLYEVVGDKPRLVADFRIYSLREDLFELKPYKGDMHIHSNFSDGKEDPALVAAACRKIGLDFMAVTDHGKYAPSIKAQEAFENVDIDLKIYRGEEVHPPQNPVHMINFGGCFSVNDLFKEDVYMKEVKEIEKALVGFQNDETRYQYASCKWCFDKIREGGGLGIFCHPYWLVSGGYNESTAITHRLMEDQPYDALELLGGYFKHEMESNVLQLALYSEYRSKGKDIPIVGVSDAHGCFTGYLFGWYYTIVLAKDSSLNSLIEGIKGLNSVAVEEVKDETPRIYGPLRLVKYAYFLFREVLPLHDAMCEQEGSLMMRYLEGDEKAAEMLKNLKGQTEKLYTELWSF
;
A
#
# COMPACT_ATOMS: atom_id res chain seq x y z
N MET A 1 2.92 -0.07 -15.07
CA MET A 1 2.90 0.53 -16.43
C MET A 1 1.47 0.53 -16.95
N MET A 2 1.03 1.64 -17.55
CA MET A 2 -0.34 1.76 -18.09
C MET A 2 -0.53 0.89 -19.34
N LYS A 3 -1.68 0.24 -19.47
CA LYS A 3 -1.99 -0.60 -20.61
C LYS A 3 -2.43 0.23 -21.81
N VAL A 4 -2.22 -0.30 -23.01
CA VAL A 4 -2.66 0.36 -24.26
C VAL A 4 -4.16 0.63 -24.25
N GLN A 5 -4.96 -0.28 -23.70
CA GLN A 5 -6.41 -0.11 -23.58
C GLN A 5 -6.76 1.14 -22.75
N ASP A 6 -6.09 1.37 -21.62
CA ASP A 6 -6.34 2.54 -20.76
C ASP A 6 -5.88 3.86 -21.39
N LEU A 7 -4.94 3.80 -22.33
CA LEU A 7 -4.55 4.97 -23.13
C LEU A 7 -5.61 5.31 -24.19
N TYR A 8 -6.39 4.34 -24.65
CA TYR A 8 -7.34 4.54 -25.76
C TYR A 8 -8.78 4.67 -25.31
N PHE A 9 -9.13 4.03 -24.19
CA PHE A 9 -10.50 3.95 -23.69
C PHE A 9 -10.55 4.32 -22.22
N LYS A 10 -11.56 5.10 -21.87
CA LYS A 10 -11.99 5.32 -20.51
C LYS A 10 -13.10 4.34 -20.18
N VAL A 11 -12.87 3.46 -19.21
CA VAL A 11 -13.86 2.49 -18.72
C VAL A 11 -14.28 2.88 -17.32
N PHE A 12 -15.58 3.06 -17.10
CA PHE A 12 -16.11 3.45 -15.79
C PHE A 12 -17.54 2.95 -15.58
N PRO A 13 -17.87 2.45 -14.37
CA PRO A 13 -16.94 2.17 -13.27
C PRO A 13 -16.07 0.93 -13.57
N LYS A 14 -14.92 0.80 -12.89
CA LYS A 14 -14.07 -0.40 -12.91
C LYS A 14 -14.31 -1.31 -11.70
N VAL A 15 -14.86 -0.77 -10.61
CA VAL A 15 -15.23 -1.50 -9.40
C VAL A 15 -16.73 -1.38 -9.17
N VAL A 16 -17.39 -2.51 -8.99
CA VAL A 16 -18.85 -2.62 -8.83
C VAL A 16 -19.22 -3.45 -7.60
N ARG A 17 -20.49 -3.43 -7.20
CA ARG A 17 -20.98 -4.30 -6.12
C ARG A 17 -21.24 -5.71 -6.63
N ALA A 18 -20.80 -6.70 -5.86
CA ALA A 18 -21.11 -8.11 -6.09
C ALA A 18 -22.61 -8.39 -5.99
N ASP A 19 -23.08 -9.31 -6.82
CA ASP A 19 -24.47 -9.80 -6.88
C ASP A 19 -25.50 -8.69 -7.17
N LYS A 20 -25.06 -7.60 -7.82
CA LYS A 20 -25.91 -6.48 -8.25
C LYS A 20 -25.72 -6.17 -9.74
N GLU A 21 -26.75 -5.60 -10.35
CA GLU A 21 -26.64 -5.06 -11.69
C GLU A 21 -25.85 -3.74 -11.68
N ALA A 22 -24.96 -3.55 -12.64
CA ALA A 22 -24.27 -2.29 -12.90
C ALA A 22 -24.18 -2.01 -14.41
N ILE A 23 -23.99 -0.75 -14.78
CA ILE A 23 -23.77 -0.32 -16.16
C ILE A 23 -22.31 0.10 -16.30
N ILE A 24 -21.59 -0.58 -17.18
CA ILE A 24 -20.21 -0.24 -17.52
C ILE A 24 -20.20 0.61 -18.79
N ASN A 25 -19.59 1.78 -18.72
CA ASN A 25 -19.43 2.69 -19.85
C ASN A 25 -18.01 2.57 -20.41
N ILE A 26 -17.90 2.44 -21.71
CA ILE A 26 -16.63 2.40 -22.45
C ILE A 26 -16.64 3.60 -23.38
N LYS A 27 -15.71 4.53 -23.17
CA LYS A 27 -15.61 5.77 -23.93
C LYS A 27 -14.26 5.85 -24.63
N PRO A 28 -14.20 5.99 -25.96
CA PRO A 28 -12.95 6.22 -26.68
C PRO A 28 -12.40 7.62 -26.33
N LEU A 29 -11.08 7.71 -26.15
CA LEU A 29 -10.37 8.94 -25.81
C LEU A 29 -9.88 9.70 -27.05
N TYR A 30 -9.67 8.99 -28.17
CA TYR A 30 -9.06 9.53 -29.38
C TYR A 30 -9.79 9.09 -30.65
N ASP A 31 -9.62 9.88 -31.72
CA ASP A 31 -10.36 9.71 -32.96
C ASP A 31 -10.15 8.37 -33.65
N HIS A 32 -8.93 7.82 -33.59
CA HIS A 32 -8.57 6.56 -34.25
C HIS A 32 -9.22 5.32 -33.61
N VAL A 33 -9.77 5.44 -32.40
CA VAL A 33 -10.47 4.36 -31.67
C VAL A 33 -11.95 4.64 -31.47
N ARG A 34 -12.49 5.71 -32.10
CA ARG A 34 -13.92 6.03 -32.03
C ARG A 34 -14.78 4.87 -32.52
N PHE A 35 -15.90 4.68 -31.84
CA PHE A 35 -16.91 3.74 -32.31
C PHE A 35 -17.64 4.29 -33.53
N ASN A 36 -18.00 3.41 -34.44
CA ASN A 36 -18.84 3.74 -35.58
C ASN A 36 -20.31 3.68 -35.14
N GLU A 37 -20.98 4.83 -35.15
CA GLU A 37 -22.40 4.98 -34.75
C GLU A 37 -23.36 4.12 -35.58
N ASN A 38 -22.95 3.71 -36.79
CA ASN A 38 -23.75 2.85 -37.66
C ASN A 38 -23.41 1.36 -37.50
N SER A 39 -22.34 1.02 -36.77
CA SER A 39 -21.93 -0.35 -36.49
C SER A 39 -22.72 -0.92 -35.31
N THR A 40 -22.78 -2.24 -35.25
CA THR A 40 -23.26 -2.98 -34.07
C THR A 40 -22.06 -3.63 -33.39
N TYR A 41 -22.09 -3.72 -32.06
CA TYR A 41 -21.02 -4.31 -31.27
C TYR A 41 -21.55 -5.49 -30.45
N GLU A 42 -20.69 -6.48 -30.25
CA GLU A 42 -20.95 -7.62 -29.36
C GLU A 42 -20.01 -7.54 -28.16
N VAL A 43 -20.58 -7.60 -26.96
CA VAL A 43 -19.83 -7.71 -25.71
C VAL A 43 -19.95 -9.12 -25.19
N VAL A 44 -18.81 -9.80 -25.05
CA VAL A 44 -18.71 -11.16 -24.50
C VAL A 44 -18.17 -11.06 -23.07
N TYR A 45 -18.96 -11.56 -22.12
CA TYR A 45 -18.70 -11.48 -20.68
C TYR A 45 -18.25 -12.83 -20.11
N PHE A 46 -17.27 -12.78 -19.19
CA PHE A 46 -16.83 -13.92 -18.40
C PHE A 46 -16.56 -13.53 -16.92
N PRO A 47 -17.18 -14.20 -15.94
CA PRO A 47 -16.71 -14.18 -14.54
C PRO A 47 -15.44 -15.04 -14.44
N VAL A 48 -14.37 -14.57 -13.77
CA VAL A 48 -13.08 -15.29 -13.75
C VAL A 48 -13.12 -16.55 -12.87
N ASP A 49 -13.71 -16.48 -11.68
CA ASP A 49 -13.75 -17.59 -10.72
C ASP A 49 -14.86 -18.60 -11.04
N ASN A 50 -16.00 -18.12 -11.55
CA ASN A 50 -17.18 -18.96 -11.81
C ASN A 50 -17.34 -19.35 -13.28
N ARG A 51 -16.24 -19.43 -14.05
CA ARG A 51 -16.30 -19.81 -15.46
C ARG A 51 -16.37 -21.33 -15.67
N SER A 52 -17.35 -21.78 -16.46
CA SER A 52 -17.28 -23.09 -17.10
C SER A 52 -16.27 -23.08 -18.25
N VAL A 53 -15.36 -24.07 -18.30
CA VAL A 53 -14.38 -24.24 -19.39
C VAL A 53 -15.02 -24.44 -20.77
N TYR A 54 -16.29 -24.83 -20.82
CA TYR A 54 -17.07 -24.98 -22.06
C TYR A 54 -17.91 -23.75 -22.40
N SER A 55 -17.95 -22.73 -21.52
CA SER A 55 -18.72 -21.51 -21.76
C SER A 55 -18.10 -20.69 -22.89
N GLN A 56 -18.94 -20.28 -23.84
CA GLN A 56 -18.60 -19.30 -24.87
C GLN A 56 -18.75 -17.85 -24.39
N GLY A 57 -19.06 -17.66 -23.11
CA GLY A 57 -19.34 -16.36 -22.51
C GLY A 57 -20.76 -15.88 -22.79
N GLU A 58 -21.23 -14.96 -21.97
CA GLU A 58 -22.54 -14.33 -22.19
C GLU A 58 -22.39 -13.16 -23.15
N LYS A 59 -23.22 -13.16 -24.20
CA LYS A 59 -23.16 -12.18 -25.27
C LYS A 59 -24.28 -11.16 -25.10
N THR A 60 -23.97 -9.87 -25.19
CA THR A 60 -25.01 -8.88 -25.54
C THR A 60 -24.59 -8.03 -26.72
N ILE A 61 -25.58 -7.70 -27.52
CA ILE A 61 -25.46 -6.78 -28.63
C ILE A 61 -25.73 -5.38 -28.11
N VAL A 62 -24.82 -4.45 -28.42
CA VAL A 62 -24.88 -3.05 -28.04
C VAL A 62 -24.63 -2.16 -29.24
N LYS A 63 -25.10 -0.92 -29.16
CA LYS A 63 -24.79 0.15 -30.11
C LYS A 63 -24.16 1.30 -29.35
N PRO A 64 -23.26 2.07 -29.99
CA PRO A 64 -22.81 3.32 -29.41
C PRO A 64 -23.99 4.28 -29.28
N GLU A 65 -24.01 5.03 -28.19
CA GLU A 65 -24.89 6.17 -27.96
C GLU A 65 -24.01 7.35 -27.56
N ASP A 66 -24.04 8.44 -28.33
CA ASP A 66 -23.17 9.60 -28.16
C ASP A 66 -21.67 9.25 -28.06
N GLY A 67 -21.22 8.28 -28.87
CA GLY A 67 -19.85 7.80 -28.89
C GLY A 67 -19.45 6.89 -27.71
N ILE A 68 -20.40 6.46 -26.87
CA ILE A 68 -20.16 5.61 -25.70
C ILE A 68 -20.86 4.27 -25.88
N ILE A 69 -20.18 3.19 -25.51
CA ILE A 69 -20.81 1.87 -25.38
C ILE A 69 -21.13 1.59 -23.91
N SER A 70 -22.40 1.32 -23.63
CA SER A 70 -22.90 1.03 -22.28
C SER A 70 -23.34 -0.42 -22.17
N VAL A 71 -22.86 -1.12 -21.15
CA VAL A 71 -23.13 -2.55 -20.95
C VAL A 71 -23.75 -2.75 -19.58
N LYS A 72 -25.05 -3.06 -19.54
CA LYS A 72 -25.75 -3.43 -18.30
C LYS A 72 -25.54 -4.93 -18.02
N ARG A 73 -25.03 -5.27 -16.84
CA ARG A 73 -24.78 -6.65 -16.41
C ARG A 73 -24.99 -6.86 -14.92
N LEU A 74 -25.41 -8.07 -14.56
CA LEU A 74 -25.28 -8.61 -13.21
C LEU A 74 -23.83 -9.09 -13.02
N PHE A 75 -23.17 -8.64 -11.95
CA PHE A 75 -21.82 -9.06 -11.61
C PHE A 75 -21.85 -10.02 -10.43
N GLU A 76 -22.00 -11.32 -10.72
CA GLU A 76 -22.16 -12.37 -9.71
C GLU A 76 -20.89 -12.60 -8.90
N GLY A 77 -21.04 -12.78 -7.58
CA GLY A 77 -19.95 -13.03 -6.65
C GLY A 77 -18.96 -11.88 -6.53
N GLU A 78 -17.96 -12.05 -5.66
CA GLU A 78 -16.81 -11.16 -5.54
C GLU A 78 -15.66 -11.74 -6.34
N GLN A 79 -15.33 -11.13 -7.48
CA GLN A 79 -14.33 -11.63 -8.41
C GLN A 79 -13.97 -10.60 -9.49
N GLU A 80 -12.94 -10.91 -10.26
CA GLU A 80 -12.65 -10.22 -11.52
C GLU A 80 -13.58 -10.73 -12.63
N HIS A 81 -13.91 -9.82 -13.55
CA HIS A 81 -14.79 -10.05 -14.70
C HIS A 81 -14.12 -9.52 -15.96
N ILE A 82 -14.32 -10.22 -17.07
CA ILE A 82 -13.72 -9.90 -18.37
C ILE A 82 -14.83 -9.49 -19.34
N LEU A 83 -14.64 -8.37 -20.01
CA LEU A 83 -15.49 -7.91 -21.12
C LEU A 83 -14.65 -7.85 -22.39
N TYR A 84 -14.97 -8.68 -23.38
CA TYR A 84 -14.42 -8.55 -24.72
C TYR A 84 -15.39 -7.76 -25.59
N LEU A 85 -14.93 -6.68 -26.19
CA LEU A 85 -15.72 -5.85 -27.10
C LEU A 85 -15.33 -6.17 -28.54
N TYR A 86 -16.31 -6.60 -29.33
CA TYR A 86 -16.16 -6.87 -30.75
C TYR A 86 -17.01 -5.92 -31.58
N GLU A 87 -16.46 -5.42 -32.68
CA GLU A 87 -17.24 -4.77 -33.72
C GLU A 87 -17.75 -5.82 -34.71
N VAL A 88 -19.06 -5.83 -34.95
CA VAL A 88 -19.70 -6.77 -35.89
C VAL A 88 -19.64 -6.17 -37.29
N VAL A 89 -18.62 -6.56 -38.06
CA VAL A 89 -18.44 -6.14 -39.47
C VAL A 89 -18.58 -7.36 -40.38
N GLY A 90 -19.70 -7.46 -41.11
CA GLY A 90 -19.99 -8.62 -41.96
C GLY A 90 -20.08 -9.93 -41.16
N ASP A 91 -19.50 -11.01 -41.69
CA ASP A 91 -19.60 -12.35 -41.10
C ASP A 91 -18.55 -12.65 -40.00
N LYS A 92 -17.59 -11.75 -39.75
CA LYS A 92 -16.51 -11.98 -38.77
C LYS A 92 -16.40 -10.81 -37.77
N PRO A 93 -16.72 -11.04 -36.49
CA PRO A 93 -16.52 -10.02 -35.46
C PRO A 93 -15.03 -9.68 -35.31
N ARG A 94 -14.70 -8.39 -35.25
CA ARG A 94 -13.34 -7.87 -35.04
C ARG A 94 -13.18 -7.47 -33.58
N LEU A 95 -12.19 -8.04 -32.88
CA LEU A 95 -11.89 -7.63 -31.51
C LEU A 95 -11.43 -6.16 -31.50
N VAL A 96 -12.09 -5.34 -30.70
CA VAL A 96 -11.74 -3.93 -30.47
C VAL A 96 -10.79 -3.84 -29.29
N ALA A 97 -11.20 -4.36 -28.13
CA ALA A 97 -10.45 -4.36 -26.89
C ALA A 97 -11.04 -5.36 -25.88
N ASP A 98 -10.29 -5.65 -24.82
CA ASP A 98 -10.78 -6.34 -23.63
C ASP A 98 -10.62 -5.47 -22.39
N PHE A 99 -11.54 -5.60 -21.45
CA PHE A 99 -11.62 -4.79 -20.23
C PHE A 99 -11.81 -5.68 -19.02
N ARG A 100 -11.34 -5.20 -17.86
CA ARG A 100 -11.46 -5.88 -16.57
C ARG A 100 -12.29 -5.04 -15.62
N ILE A 101 -13.22 -5.69 -14.95
CA ILE A 101 -14.08 -5.11 -13.91
C ILE A 101 -13.95 -5.99 -12.66
N TYR A 102 -13.97 -5.42 -11.47
CA TYR A 102 -13.97 -6.20 -10.23
C TYR A 102 -15.24 -5.94 -9.44
N SER A 103 -15.91 -6.99 -8.98
CA SER A 103 -17.05 -6.88 -8.08
C SER A 103 -16.62 -7.16 -6.64
N LEU A 104 -17.08 -6.33 -5.69
CA LEU A 104 -16.77 -6.46 -4.27
C LEU A 104 -18.03 -6.64 -3.43
N ARG A 105 -17.91 -7.41 -2.34
CA ARG A 105 -18.91 -7.38 -1.26
C ARG A 105 -18.84 -6.04 -0.52
N GLU A 106 -19.92 -5.72 0.20
CA GLU A 106 -20.14 -4.41 0.81
C GLU A 106 -18.99 -3.97 1.73
N ASP A 107 -18.38 -4.90 2.47
CA ASP A 107 -17.31 -4.61 3.42
C ASP A 107 -16.03 -4.06 2.77
N LEU A 108 -15.68 -4.52 1.56
CA LEU A 108 -14.54 -3.99 0.80
C LEU A 108 -14.94 -2.92 -0.20
N PHE A 109 -16.19 -2.94 -0.69
CA PHE A 109 -16.67 -1.97 -1.66
C PHE A 109 -16.64 -0.53 -1.13
N GLU A 110 -16.94 -0.36 0.16
CA GLU A 110 -16.93 0.92 0.87
C GLU A 110 -15.51 1.40 1.24
N LEU A 111 -14.46 0.64 0.88
CA LEU A 111 -13.06 0.99 1.11
C LEU A 111 -12.36 1.36 -0.20
N LYS A 112 -11.33 2.21 -0.08
CA LYS A 112 -10.45 2.63 -1.17
C LYS A 112 -9.02 2.17 -0.91
N PRO A 113 -8.25 1.85 -1.96
CA PRO A 113 -6.85 1.52 -1.83
C PRO A 113 -5.99 2.77 -1.65
N TYR A 114 -5.15 2.75 -0.63
CA TYR A 114 -4.13 3.78 -0.39
C TYR A 114 -2.76 3.11 -0.35
N LYS A 115 -1.85 3.59 -1.20
CA LYS A 115 -0.46 3.14 -1.22
C LYS A 115 0.35 3.90 -0.17
N GLY A 116 1.19 3.23 0.58
CA GLY A 116 2.07 3.94 1.50
C GLY A 116 3.27 3.15 1.97
N ASP A 117 4.22 3.91 2.50
CA ASP A 117 5.48 3.40 3.02
C ASP A 117 5.79 4.09 4.35
N MET A 118 5.99 3.27 5.37
CA MET A 118 6.08 3.71 6.76
C MET A 118 7.49 3.54 7.32
N HIS A 119 8.46 3.08 6.52
CA HIS A 119 9.84 2.89 6.94
C HIS A 119 10.80 3.45 5.88
N ILE A 120 11.20 4.71 6.03
CA ILE A 120 12.10 5.43 5.10
C ILE A 120 13.01 6.37 5.89
N HIS A 121 14.28 6.43 5.51
CA HIS A 121 15.31 7.24 6.18
C HIS A 121 15.69 8.49 5.40
N SER A 122 16.08 9.54 6.14
CA SER A 122 16.57 10.80 5.58
C SER A 122 18.03 11.04 5.99
N ASN A 123 18.60 12.14 5.51
CA ASN A 123 19.94 12.57 5.90
C ASN A 123 20.09 13.00 7.36
N PHE A 124 19.01 12.93 8.15
CA PHE A 124 19.07 13.15 9.59
C PHE A 124 19.50 11.90 10.35
N SER A 125 19.44 10.71 9.76
CA SER A 125 20.10 9.50 10.27
C SER A 125 21.20 9.06 9.30
N ASP A 126 20.98 8.02 8.51
CA ASP A 126 21.90 7.43 7.55
C ASP A 126 21.33 7.34 6.12
N GLY A 127 20.15 7.92 5.89
CA GLY A 127 19.62 8.20 4.56
C GLY A 127 20.37 9.34 3.84
N LYS A 128 20.02 9.59 2.59
CA LYS A 128 20.74 10.55 1.71
C LYS A 128 20.07 11.90 1.53
N GLU A 129 18.75 11.92 1.44
CA GLU A 129 17.99 13.12 1.07
C GLU A 129 17.36 13.83 2.28
N ASP A 130 17.06 15.12 2.12
CA ASP A 130 16.33 15.89 3.12
C ASP A 130 14.89 15.35 3.30
N PRO A 131 14.31 15.35 4.52
CA PRO A 131 12.97 14.83 4.78
C PRO A 131 11.88 15.36 3.84
N ALA A 132 11.94 16.65 3.47
CA ALA A 132 10.96 17.23 2.56
C ALA A 132 11.07 16.65 1.14
N LEU A 133 12.31 16.42 0.67
CA LEU A 133 12.57 15.81 -0.63
C LEU A 133 12.13 14.35 -0.65
N VAL A 134 12.33 13.61 0.45
CA VAL A 134 11.82 12.24 0.61
C VAL A 134 10.29 12.22 0.43
N ALA A 135 9.56 13.15 1.05
CA ALA A 135 8.10 13.23 0.90
C ALA A 135 7.66 13.52 -0.54
N ALA A 136 8.30 14.48 -1.21
CA ALA A 136 8.03 14.75 -2.63
C ALA A 136 8.34 13.54 -3.52
N ALA A 137 9.42 12.81 -3.26
CA ALA A 137 9.78 11.59 -3.98
C ALA A 137 8.76 10.46 -3.75
N CYS A 138 8.26 10.31 -2.52
CA CYS A 138 7.21 9.34 -2.17
C CYS A 138 5.96 9.59 -2.99
N ARG A 139 5.50 10.84 -3.06
CA ARG A 139 4.35 11.15 -3.91
C ARG A 139 4.63 10.87 -5.38
N LYS A 140 5.84 11.19 -5.86
CA LYS A 140 6.22 10.98 -7.26
C LYS A 140 6.12 9.51 -7.69
N ILE A 141 6.32 8.55 -6.79
CA ILE A 141 6.21 7.11 -7.06
C ILE A 141 4.83 6.52 -6.77
N GLY A 142 3.83 7.37 -6.50
CA GLY A 142 2.45 6.93 -6.31
C GLY A 142 2.05 6.59 -4.89
N LEU A 143 2.77 7.06 -3.87
CA LEU A 143 2.32 6.92 -2.49
C LEU A 143 1.24 7.96 -2.14
N ASP A 144 0.25 7.53 -1.37
CA ASP A 144 -0.83 8.33 -0.79
C ASP A 144 -0.52 8.76 0.63
N PHE A 145 0.23 7.95 1.36
CA PHE A 145 0.71 8.28 2.69
C PHE A 145 2.14 7.80 2.91
N MET A 146 2.83 8.44 3.84
CA MET A 146 4.19 8.07 4.20
C MET A 146 4.59 8.55 5.60
N ALA A 147 5.67 8.00 6.15
CA ALA A 147 6.40 8.58 7.28
C ALA A 147 7.91 8.47 7.08
N VAL A 148 8.63 9.55 7.39
CA VAL A 148 10.08 9.49 7.57
C VAL A 148 10.31 8.92 8.97
N THR A 149 11.18 7.93 9.09
CA THR A 149 11.38 7.17 10.32
C THR A 149 12.84 7.01 10.66
N ASP A 150 13.58 8.11 10.65
CA ASP A 150 15.01 8.14 10.95
C ASP A 150 15.36 7.43 12.28
N HIS A 151 16.48 6.71 12.27
CA HIS A 151 17.03 6.02 13.44
C HIS A 151 17.09 6.92 14.67
N GLY A 152 16.29 6.59 15.69
CA GLY A 152 16.31 7.26 16.99
C GLY A 152 15.82 8.71 16.97
N LYS A 153 15.21 9.18 15.87
CA LYS A 153 14.91 10.60 15.66
C LYS A 153 13.49 10.82 15.14
N TYR A 154 12.70 11.55 15.91
CA TYR A 154 11.32 11.91 15.56
C TYR A 154 11.20 13.23 14.77
N ALA A 155 12.05 14.21 15.08
CA ALA A 155 12.02 15.54 14.48
C ALA A 155 12.05 15.59 12.92
N PRO A 156 12.77 14.68 12.21
CA PRO A 156 12.79 14.70 10.74
C PRO A 156 11.42 14.48 10.09
N SER A 157 10.57 13.65 10.69
CA SER A 157 9.21 13.42 10.20
C SER A 157 8.32 14.65 10.33
N ILE A 158 8.49 15.42 11.42
CA ILE A 158 7.85 16.72 11.61
C ILE A 158 8.32 17.69 10.52
N LYS A 159 9.63 17.74 10.26
CA LYS A 159 10.19 18.60 9.20
C LYS A 159 9.60 18.27 7.82
N ALA A 160 9.45 16.98 7.49
CA ALA A 160 8.81 16.56 6.24
C ALA A 160 7.35 17.05 6.14
N GLN A 161 6.61 16.97 7.25
CA GLN A 161 5.22 17.41 7.33
C GLN A 161 5.08 18.94 7.21
N GLU A 162 5.88 19.69 7.98
CA GLU A 162 5.87 21.16 7.99
C GLU A 162 6.26 21.76 6.64
N ALA A 163 7.14 21.09 5.88
CA ALA A 163 7.56 21.55 4.55
C ALA A 163 6.40 21.72 3.55
N PHE A 164 5.26 21.06 3.78
CA PHE A 164 4.10 21.14 2.90
C PHE A 164 2.80 21.55 3.62
N GLU A 165 2.86 22.01 4.88
CA GLU A 165 1.67 22.30 5.70
C GLU A 165 0.78 23.39 5.09
N ASN A 166 1.37 24.32 4.34
CA ASN A 166 0.71 25.48 3.73
C ASN A 166 0.49 25.29 2.22
N VAL A 167 0.57 24.04 1.72
CA VAL A 167 0.41 23.71 0.31
C VAL A 167 -0.69 22.66 0.13
N ASP A 168 -1.58 22.91 -0.81
CA ASP A 168 -2.71 22.02 -1.12
C ASP A 168 -2.21 20.77 -1.89
N ILE A 169 -1.80 19.73 -1.15
CA ILE A 169 -1.36 18.41 -1.69
C ILE A 169 -2.24 17.26 -1.18
N ASP A 170 -2.31 16.17 -1.94
CA ASP A 170 -3.00 14.91 -1.61
C ASP A 170 -2.18 13.97 -0.72
N LEU A 171 -0.85 13.98 -0.84
CA LEU A 171 0.03 13.14 -0.01
C LEU A 171 -0.22 13.40 1.48
N LYS A 172 -0.40 12.32 2.24
CA LYS A 172 -0.48 12.36 3.70
C LYS A 172 0.88 12.07 4.32
N ILE A 173 1.49 13.12 4.86
CA ILE A 173 2.79 13.02 5.54
C ILE A 173 2.50 12.88 7.03
N TYR A 174 2.78 11.70 7.58
CA TYR A 174 2.63 11.41 9.00
C TYR A 174 3.96 11.47 9.71
N ARG A 175 3.86 11.73 11.02
CA ARG A 175 5.02 11.69 11.90
C ARG A 175 5.46 10.25 12.12
N GLY A 176 6.73 10.06 12.40
CA GLY A 176 7.30 8.78 12.74
C GLY A 176 8.76 8.85 13.14
N GLU A 177 9.25 7.70 13.57
CA GLU A 177 10.63 7.42 13.95
C GLU A 177 10.83 5.90 13.93
N GLU A 178 12.06 5.48 13.75
CA GLU A 178 12.48 4.14 14.15
C GLU A 178 13.00 4.18 15.58
N VAL A 179 12.46 3.29 16.41
CA VAL A 179 12.68 3.25 17.85
C VAL A 179 13.83 2.29 18.17
N HIS A 180 14.87 2.81 18.81
CA HIS A 180 16.04 2.04 19.24
C HIS A 180 16.13 2.00 20.77
N PRO A 181 15.46 1.03 21.41
CA PRO A 181 15.50 0.90 22.86
C PRO A 181 16.92 0.61 23.39
N PRO A 182 17.30 1.15 24.56
CA PRO A 182 18.59 0.83 25.20
C PRO A 182 18.77 -0.68 25.41
N GLN A 183 19.94 -1.21 25.03
CA GLN A 183 20.33 -2.62 25.23
C GLN A 183 19.38 -3.64 24.58
N ASN A 184 18.67 -3.25 23.53
CA ASN A 184 17.76 -4.14 22.82
C ASN A 184 17.94 -3.93 21.31
N PRO A 185 18.31 -4.98 20.55
CA PRO A 185 18.59 -4.85 19.11
C PRO A 185 17.33 -4.78 18.25
N VAL A 186 16.15 -5.03 18.80
CA VAL A 186 14.90 -5.05 18.04
C VAL A 186 14.53 -3.64 17.60
N HIS A 187 14.37 -3.46 16.29
CA HIS A 187 13.90 -2.23 15.69
C HIS A 187 12.36 -2.23 15.59
N MET A 188 11.77 -1.05 15.77
CA MET A 188 10.32 -0.87 15.75
C MET A 188 9.97 0.49 15.13
N ILE A 189 8.95 0.53 14.27
CA ILE A 189 8.42 1.82 13.80
C ILE A 189 7.30 2.31 14.71
N ASN A 190 7.39 3.59 15.08
CA ASN A 190 6.29 4.38 15.63
C ASN A 190 5.64 5.19 14.49
N PHE A 191 4.61 4.65 13.83
CA PHE A 191 3.93 5.35 12.72
C PHE A 191 2.75 6.17 13.24
N GLY A 192 2.81 7.49 13.06
CA GLY A 192 1.71 8.42 13.38
C GLY A 192 1.55 8.75 14.86
N GLY A 193 2.38 8.21 15.76
CA GLY A 193 2.33 8.54 17.18
C GLY A 193 2.59 10.03 17.43
N CYS A 194 1.95 10.61 18.46
CA CYS A 194 2.00 12.05 18.72
C CYS A 194 3.23 12.54 19.52
N PHE A 195 4.12 11.63 19.94
CA PHE A 195 5.37 11.94 20.62
C PHE A 195 6.46 10.92 20.25
N SER A 196 7.72 11.27 20.52
CA SER A 196 8.87 10.37 20.36
C SER A 196 8.98 9.41 21.53
N VAL A 197 9.00 8.10 21.26
CA VAL A 197 9.34 7.05 22.22
C VAL A 197 10.84 7.07 22.53
N ASN A 198 11.68 7.40 21.55
CA ASN A 198 13.12 7.54 21.76
C ASN A 198 13.44 8.60 22.84
N ASP A 199 12.75 9.74 22.84
CA ASP A 199 12.90 10.80 23.86
C ASP A 199 12.47 10.37 25.27
N LEU A 200 11.71 9.27 25.39
CA LEU A 200 11.25 8.74 26.68
C LEU A 200 12.28 7.81 27.35
N PHE A 201 13.35 7.41 26.67
CA PHE A 201 14.37 6.49 27.21
C PHE A 201 15.27 7.08 28.31
N LYS A 202 14.86 8.19 28.95
CA LYS A 202 15.53 8.76 30.12
C LYS A 202 15.72 7.65 31.16
N GLU A 203 16.98 7.32 31.41
CA GLU A 203 17.41 6.00 31.89
C GLU A 203 16.72 5.55 33.19
N ASP A 204 16.26 6.45 34.06
CA ASP A 204 15.61 6.08 35.33
C ASP A 204 14.14 5.65 35.20
N VAL A 205 13.34 6.30 34.34
CA VAL A 205 11.90 6.02 34.24
C VAL A 205 11.67 4.79 33.38
N TYR A 206 12.30 4.77 32.19
CA TYR A 206 12.23 3.66 31.25
C TYR A 206 12.69 2.34 31.91
N MET A 207 13.87 2.32 32.54
CA MET A 207 14.39 1.10 33.15
C MET A 207 13.51 0.60 34.30
N LYS A 208 12.88 1.50 35.06
CA LYS A 208 11.96 1.11 36.14
C LYS A 208 10.71 0.46 35.57
N GLU A 209 10.08 1.07 34.56
CA GLU A 209 8.86 0.54 33.96
C GLU A 209 9.10 -0.79 33.23
N VAL A 210 10.21 -0.93 32.51
CA VAL A 210 10.61 -2.20 31.89
C VAL A 210 10.83 -3.29 32.93
N LYS A 211 11.52 -2.99 34.05
CA LYS A 211 11.71 -3.95 35.14
C LYS A 211 10.40 -4.40 35.79
N GLU A 212 9.40 -3.52 35.89
CA GLU A 212 8.08 -3.93 36.37
C GLU A 212 7.38 -4.87 35.40
N ILE A 213 7.51 -4.66 34.08
CA ILE A 213 7.02 -5.60 33.07
C ILE A 213 7.75 -6.95 33.21
N GLU A 214 9.08 -6.95 33.32
CA GLU A 214 9.89 -8.16 33.44
C GLU A 214 9.46 -9.07 34.59
N LYS A 215 9.06 -8.52 35.74
CA LYS A 215 8.62 -9.31 36.91
C LYS A 215 7.41 -10.19 36.62
N ALA A 216 6.56 -9.79 35.67
CA ALA A 216 5.37 -10.54 35.27
C ALA A 216 5.65 -11.59 34.18
N LEU A 217 6.87 -11.59 33.60
CA LEU A 217 7.22 -12.44 32.47
C LEU A 217 7.79 -13.79 32.92
N VAL A 218 7.29 -14.87 32.31
CA VAL A 218 7.74 -16.24 32.56
C VAL A 218 8.03 -16.96 31.23
N GLY A 219 8.81 -18.05 31.30
CA GLY A 219 9.09 -18.90 30.14
C GLY A 219 10.14 -18.35 29.16
N PHE A 220 11.10 -17.55 29.65
CA PHE A 220 12.22 -17.05 28.87
C PHE A 220 13.47 -17.89 29.09
N GLN A 221 14.27 -18.08 28.04
CA GLN A 221 15.47 -18.91 28.08
C GLN A 221 16.60 -18.30 28.93
N ASN A 222 16.70 -16.98 28.94
CA ASN A 222 17.69 -16.22 29.71
C ASN A 222 17.13 -14.82 30.05
N ASP A 223 17.83 -14.12 30.94
CA ASP A 223 17.44 -12.79 31.42
C ASP A 223 17.49 -11.72 30.32
N GLU A 224 18.42 -11.85 29.37
CA GLU A 224 18.59 -10.92 28.24
C GLU A 224 17.35 -10.92 27.33
N THR A 225 16.88 -12.09 26.88
CA THR A 225 15.67 -12.21 26.06
C THR A 225 14.42 -11.74 26.82
N ARG A 226 14.36 -11.96 28.14
CA ARG A 226 13.26 -11.46 28.98
C ARG A 226 13.23 -9.93 29.01
N TYR A 227 14.40 -9.30 29.20
CA TYR A 227 14.54 -7.85 29.14
C TYR A 227 14.18 -7.30 27.76
N GLN A 228 14.72 -7.88 26.69
CA GLN A 228 14.43 -7.46 25.31
C GLN A 228 12.92 -7.50 25.02
N TYR A 229 12.22 -8.57 25.43
CA TYR A 229 10.77 -8.64 25.28
C TYR A 229 10.04 -7.57 26.10
N ALA A 230 10.41 -7.38 27.36
CA ALA A 230 9.79 -6.36 28.21
C ALA A 230 9.99 -4.94 27.64
N SER A 231 11.18 -4.67 27.11
CA SER A 231 11.54 -3.45 26.41
C SER A 231 10.71 -3.23 25.15
N CYS A 232 10.57 -4.24 24.28
CA CYS A 232 9.71 -4.17 23.09
C CYS A 232 8.26 -3.91 23.48
N LYS A 233 7.73 -4.67 24.45
CA LYS A 233 6.36 -4.49 24.92
C LYS A 233 6.13 -3.07 25.44
N TRP A 234 7.07 -2.53 26.23
CA TRP A 234 7.00 -1.17 26.71
C TRP A 234 6.93 -0.16 25.56
N CYS A 235 7.79 -0.32 24.54
CA CYS A 235 7.81 0.56 23.37
C CYS A 235 6.48 0.51 22.62
N PHE A 236 5.96 -0.67 22.31
CA PHE A 236 4.65 -0.80 21.65
C PHE A 236 3.50 -0.22 22.47
N ASP A 237 3.53 -0.38 23.80
CA ASP A 237 2.54 0.26 24.69
C ASP A 237 2.62 1.80 24.57
N LYS A 238 3.83 2.38 24.57
CA LYS A 238 4.02 3.83 24.40
C LYS A 238 3.62 4.34 23.02
N ILE A 239 3.90 3.58 21.96
CA ILE A 239 3.43 3.93 20.61
C ILE A 239 1.90 4.03 20.59
N ARG A 240 1.21 3.05 21.19
CA ARG A 240 -0.26 3.05 21.29
C ARG A 240 -0.79 4.17 22.19
N GLU A 241 -0.12 4.50 23.29
CA GLU A 241 -0.45 5.69 24.11
C GLU A 241 -0.39 6.99 23.29
N GLY A 242 0.54 7.07 22.34
CA GLY A 242 0.66 8.18 21.38
C GLY A 242 -0.34 8.14 20.23
N GLY A 243 -1.21 7.12 20.15
CA GLY A 243 -2.13 6.90 19.03
C GLY A 243 -1.48 6.37 17.76
N GLY A 244 -0.21 5.95 17.82
CA GLY A 244 0.53 5.41 16.69
C GLY A 244 0.29 3.92 16.45
N LEU A 245 0.78 3.45 15.32
CA LEU A 245 0.87 2.03 14.96
C LEU A 245 2.29 1.53 15.23
N GLY A 246 2.43 0.54 16.11
CA GLY A 246 3.69 -0.12 16.39
C GLY A 246 4.00 -1.24 15.41
N ILE A 247 5.04 -1.10 14.60
CA ILE A 247 5.45 -2.09 13.60
C ILE A 247 6.69 -2.84 14.11
N PHE A 248 6.66 -4.17 14.06
CA PHE A 248 7.84 -5.01 14.32
C PHE A 248 8.65 -5.18 13.03
N CYS A 249 9.88 -4.66 13.01
CA CYS A 249 10.70 -4.54 11.79
C CYS A 249 11.55 -5.78 11.53
N HIS A 250 11.71 -6.11 10.24
CA HIS A 250 12.72 -6.99 9.63
C HIS A 250 13.34 -8.11 10.52
N PRO A 251 12.56 -9.09 11.01
CA PRO A 251 13.00 -10.09 12.01
C PRO A 251 14.07 -11.08 11.56
N TYR A 252 14.46 -11.06 10.28
CA TYR A 252 15.51 -11.90 9.71
C TYR A 252 16.63 -11.07 9.08
N TRP A 253 16.85 -9.83 9.54
CA TRP A 253 17.97 -9.04 9.06
C TRP A 253 19.31 -9.68 9.41
N LEU A 254 20.03 -10.13 8.38
CA LEU A 254 21.30 -10.81 8.49
C LEU A 254 22.45 -9.80 8.56
N VAL A 255 23.14 -9.77 9.69
CA VAL A 255 24.38 -9.01 9.89
C VAL A 255 25.59 -9.96 9.94
N SER A 256 26.81 -9.42 10.04
CA SER A 256 28.06 -10.20 9.95
C SER A 256 28.19 -11.35 10.97
N GLY A 257 27.47 -11.27 12.10
CA GLY A 257 27.48 -12.27 13.18
C GLY A 257 26.28 -13.22 13.22
N GLY A 258 25.32 -13.10 12.30
CA GLY A 258 24.03 -13.80 12.34
C GLY A 258 22.85 -12.83 12.20
N TYR A 259 21.66 -13.24 12.66
CA TYR A 259 20.53 -12.30 12.73
C TYR A 259 20.76 -11.23 13.80
N ASN A 260 20.34 -10.00 13.51
CA ASN A 260 20.49 -8.86 14.42
C ASN A 260 19.85 -9.12 15.79
N GLU A 261 18.59 -9.55 15.79
CA GLU A 261 17.89 -10.08 16.96
C GLU A 261 17.94 -11.62 16.99
N SER A 262 17.89 -12.18 18.20
CA SER A 262 17.83 -13.63 18.35
C SER A 262 16.50 -14.20 17.85
N THR A 263 16.51 -15.37 17.21
CA THR A 263 15.27 -16.03 16.80
C THR A 263 14.35 -16.36 17.99
N ALA A 264 14.92 -16.52 19.19
CA ALA A 264 14.14 -16.70 20.42
C ALA A 264 13.24 -15.49 20.73
N ILE A 265 13.76 -14.25 20.58
CA ILE A 265 12.92 -13.05 20.76
C ILE A 265 11.91 -12.92 19.62
N THR A 266 12.31 -13.17 18.37
CA THR A 266 11.41 -13.15 17.21
C THR A 266 10.21 -14.07 17.42
N HIS A 267 10.44 -15.35 17.73
CA HIS A 267 9.35 -16.30 17.95
C HIS A 267 8.46 -15.91 19.14
N ARG A 268 9.03 -15.30 20.17
CA ARG A 268 8.25 -14.85 21.32
C ARG A 268 7.36 -13.65 20.98
N LEU A 269 7.88 -12.67 20.25
CA LEU A 269 7.11 -11.52 19.76
C LEU A 269 6.01 -11.97 18.80
N MET A 270 6.27 -12.94 17.92
CA MET A 270 5.26 -13.51 17.03
C MET A 270 4.16 -14.28 17.78
N GLU A 271 4.50 -14.97 18.88
CA GLU A 271 3.52 -15.71 19.67
C GLU A 271 2.64 -14.77 20.49
N ASP A 272 3.24 -13.81 21.20
CA ASP A 272 2.50 -12.94 22.12
C ASP A 272 1.88 -11.71 21.41
N GLN A 273 2.38 -11.36 20.22
CA GLN A 273 1.97 -10.22 19.37
C GLN A 273 1.80 -8.89 20.14
N PRO A 274 2.83 -8.37 20.83
CA PRO A 274 2.74 -7.06 21.48
C PRO A 274 2.74 -5.88 20.49
N TYR A 275 3.08 -6.13 19.22
CA TYR A 275 3.06 -5.18 18.12
C TYR A 275 1.68 -5.08 17.46
N ASP A 276 1.42 -3.99 16.73
CA ASP A 276 0.18 -3.81 15.97
C ASP A 276 0.26 -4.39 14.55
N ALA A 277 1.44 -4.34 13.92
CA ALA A 277 1.68 -4.92 12.60
C ALA A 277 3.09 -5.52 12.47
N LEU A 278 3.22 -6.53 11.61
CA LEU A 278 4.49 -7.11 11.20
C LEU A 278 4.97 -6.45 9.91
N GLU A 279 6.23 -6.04 9.88
CA GLU A 279 6.94 -5.78 8.63
C GLU A 279 7.14 -7.10 7.89
N LEU A 280 6.18 -7.46 7.04
CA LEU A 280 6.21 -8.72 6.32
C LEU A 280 7.27 -8.70 5.22
N LEU A 281 7.32 -7.57 4.51
CA LEU A 281 8.36 -7.26 3.54
C LEU A 281 9.12 -6.03 4.02
N GLY A 282 10.42 -6.21 4.24
CA GLY A 282 11.37 -5.14 4.58
C GLY A 282 12.27 -4.77 3.40
N GLY A 283 13.06 -3.72 3.60
CA GLY A 283 13.98 -3.19 2.60
C GLY A 283 15.26 -4.02 2.42
N TYR A 284 15.14 -5.13 1.71
CA TYR A 284 16.29 -5.96 1.37
C TYR A 284 16.74 -5.79 -0.07
N PHE A 285 18.07 -5.73 -0.28
CA PHE A 285 18.64 -5.73 -1.62
C PHE A 285 18.42 -7.09 -2.30
N LYS A 286 18.60 -7.15 -3.63
CA LYS A 286 18.42 -8.39 -4.41
C LYS A 286 19.23 -9.60 -3.90
N HIS A 287 20.37 -9.35 -3.27
CA HIS A 287 21.23 -10.42 -2.72
C HIS A 287 20.82 -10.85 -1.29
N GLU A 288 19.88 -10.14 -0.67
CA GLU A 288 19.35 -10.37 0.69
C GLU A 288 17.90 -10.84 0.68
N MET A 289 17.34 -11.14 -0.50
CA MET A 289 15.93 -11.55 -0.67
C MET A 289 15.52 -12.74 0.19
N GLU A 290 16.49 -13.58 0.60
CA GLU A 290 16.26 -14.68 1.54
C GLU A 290 15.59 -14.20 2.84
N SER A 291 15.94 -13.01 3.34
CA SER A 291 15.36 -12.44 4.56
C SER A 291 13.84 -12.24 4.42
N ASN A 292 13.37 -11.64 3.30
CA ASN A 292 11.94 -11.51 3.02
C ASN A 292 11.25 -12.88 2.86
N VAL A 293 11.91 -13.86 2.24
CA VAL A 293 11.37 -15.22 2.11
C VAL A 293 11.20 -15.90 3.47
N LEU A 294 12.16 -15.75 4.38
CA LEU A 294 12.07 -16.27 5.75
C LEU A 294 10.96 -15.59 6.55
N GLN A 295 10.79 -14.27 6.39
CA GLN A 295 9.68 -13.51 7.00
C GLN A 295 8.32 -14.02 6.52
N LEU A 296 8.16 -14.24 5.21
CA LEU A 296 6.94 -14.80 4.62
C LEU A 296 6.65 -16.22 5.12
N ALA A 297 7.69 -17.05 5.26
CA ALA A 297 7.56 -18.40 5.80
C ALA A 297 7.12 -18.39 7.28
N LEU A 298 7.74 -17.54 8.10
CA LEU A 298 7.39 -17.34 9.50
C LEU A 298 5.95 -16.85 9.65
N TYR A 299 5.55 -15.83 8.90
CA TYR A 299 4.16 -15.35 8.85
C TYR A 299 3.19 -16.49 8.50
N SER A 300 3.49 -17.26 7.46
CA SER A 300 2.64 -18.38 7.02
C SER A 300 2.50 -19.45 8.11
N GLU A 301 3.59 -19.76 8.82
CA GLU A 301 3.56 -20.70 9.94
C GLU A 301 2.62 -20.22 11.05
N TYR A 302 2.74 -18.98 11.51
CA TYR A 302 1.88 -18.45 12.58
C TYR A 302 0.42 -18.25 12.12
N ARG A 303 0.18 -17.87 10.87
CA ARG A 303 -1.18 -17.87 10.29
C ARG A 303 -1.78 -19.28 10.31
N SER A 304 -1.00 -20.31 10.01
CA SER A 304 -1.47 -21.71 10.07
C SER A 304 -1.81 -22.18 11.49
N LYS A 305 -1.21 -21.55 12.51
CA LYS A 305 -1.53 -21.73 13.94
C LYS A 305 -2.75 -20.92 14.40
N GLY A 306 -3.40 -20.18 13.50
CA GLY A 306 -4.60 -19.39 13.78
C GLY A 306 -4.35 -17.98 14.32
N LYS A 307 -3.11 -17.46 14.26
CA LYS A 307 -2.80 -16.08 14.69
C LYS A 307 -3.23 -15.09 13.63
N ASP A 308 -4.01 -14.08 13.97
CA ASP A 308 -4.31 -12.93 13.09
C ASP A 308 -3.21 -11.88 13.19
N ILE A 309 -2.42 -11.75 12.12
CA ILE A 309 -1.23 -10.90 12.08
C ILE A 309 -1.43 -9.84 10.99
N PRO A 310 -1.68 -8.58 11.38
CA PRO A 310 -1.62 -7.43 10.47
C PRO A 310 -0.25 -7.29 9.85
N ILE A 311 -0.21 -6.89 8.57
CA ILE A 311 1.04 -6.85 7.80
C ILE A 311 1.22 -5.50 7.11
N VAL A 312 2.48 -5.15 6.92
CA VAL A 312 2.92 -4.04 6.06
C VAL A 312 4.07 -4.52 5.17
N GLY A 313 4.21 -3.87 4.02
CA GLY A 313 5.44 -3.86 3.24
C GLY A 313 6.03 -2.45 3.27
N VAL A 314 7.33 -2.32 3.49
CA VAL A 314 8.01 -1.02 3.63
C VAL A 314 9.40 -1.10 3.01
N SER A 315 9.93 0.03 2.54
CA SER A 315 11.14 0.03 1.73
C SER A 315 12.45 0.02 2.51
N ASP A 316 12.43 0.45 3.78
CA ASP A 316 13.63 0.74 4.59
C ASP A 316 14.68 1.50 3.75
N ALA A 317 14.19 2.46 2.96
CA ALA A 317 15.01 3.09 1.93
C ALA A 317 15.90 4.16 2.55
N HIS A 318 17.19 4.06 2.23
CA HIS A 318 18.22 5.04 2.64
C HIS A 318 18.58 6.00 1.49
N GLY A 319 17.81 6.00 0.41
CA GLY A 319 17.91 7.03 -0.61
C GLY A 319 16.95 6.88 -1.77
N CYS A 320 16.31 7.98 -2.15
CA CYS A 320 15.23 8.03 -3.14
C CYS A 320 15.73 7.85 -4.59
N PHE A 321 16.98 8.21 -4.85
CA PHE A 321 17.54 8.31 -6.21
C PHE A 321 18.67 7.30 -6.49
N THR A 322 18.79 6.28 -5.66
CA THR A 322 19.86 5.27 -5.76
C THR A 322 19.56 4.19 -6.80
N GLY A 323 18.28 4.01 -7.16
CA GLY A 323 17.80 2.94 -8.03
C GLY A 323 17.53 1.61 -7.32
N TYR A 324 17.67 1.57 -5.98
CA TYR A 324 17.45 0.39 -5.15
C TYR A 324 16.59 0.73 -3.93
N LEU A 325 15.85 -0.26 -3.42
CA LEU A 325 14.96 -0.21 -2.24
C LEU A 325 13.78 0.76 -2.33
N PHE A 326 14.02 2.04 -2.60
CA PHE A 326 12.97 3.06 -2.67
C PHE A 326 11.90 2.71 -3.71
N GLY A 327 10.66 2.52 -3.24
CA GLY A 327 9.53 2.11 -4.05
C GLY A 327 9.50 0.61 -4.44
N TRP A 328 10.47 -0.19 -4.00
CA TRP A 328 10.44 -1.66 -4.22
C TRP A 328 9.46 -2.35 -3.29
N TYR A 329 9.26 -1.84 -2.09
CA TYR A 329 8.39 -2.45 -1.11
C TYR A 329 7.46 -1.39 -0.54
N TYR A 330 6.17 -1.68 -0.47
CA TYR A 330 5.17 -0.76 0.04
C TYR A 330 3.92 -1.52 0.47
N THR A 331 3.03 -0.81 1.16
CA THR A 331 1.74 -1.34 1.62
C THR A 331 0.62 -0.77 0.74
N ILE A 332 -0.34 -1.61 0.36
CA ILE A 332 -1.67 -1.14 -0.07
C ILE A 332 -2.63 -1.41 1.08
N VAL A 333 -3.22 -0.35 1.63
CA VAL A 333 -4.25 -0.43 2.68
C VAL A 333 -5.61 -0.13 2.07
N LEU A 334 -6.60 -0.98 2.33
CA LEU A 334 -8.01 -0.68 2.05
C LEU A 334 -8.59 0.03 3.27
N ALA A 335 -8.93 1.31 3.11
CA ALA A 335 -9.45 2.15 4.19
C ALA A 335 -10.60 3.04 3.69
N LYS A 336 -11.38 3.60 4.63
CA LYS A 336 -12.50 4.50 4.29
C LYS A 336 -12.04 5.81 3.69
N ASP A 337 -10.94 6.33 4.21
CA ASP A 337 -10.26 7.53 3.76
C ASP A 337 -8.76 7.43 4.08
N SER A 338 -7.99 8.40 3.62
CA SER A 338 -6.55 8.50 3.89
C SER A 338 -6.21 9.17 5.21
N SER A 339 -7.12 9.24 6.20
CA SER A 339 -6.76 9.74 7.54
C SER A 339 -5.94 8.71 8.33
N LEU A 340 -5.14 9.17 9.30
CA LEU A 340 -4.25 8.31 10.07
C LEU A 340 -5.02 7.16 10.74
N ASN A 341 -6.13 7.49 11.40
CA ASN A 341 -6.97 6.51 12.09
C ASN A 341 -7.54 5.47 11.12
N SER A 342 -8.06 5.90 9.96
CA SER A 342 -8.60 4.97 8.96
C SER A 342 -7.52 4.04 8.40
N LEU A 343 -6.30 4.52 8.18
CA LEU A 343 -5.18 3.71 7.72
C LEU A 343 -4.75 2.69 8.79
N ILE A 344 -4.61 3.13 10.05
CA ILE A 344 -4.27 2.26 11.19
C ILE A 344 -5.35 1.19 11.40
N GLU A 345 -6.62 1.58 11.39
CA GLU A 345 -7.76 0.64 11.48
C GLU A 345 -7.78 -0.36 10.32
N GLY A 346 -7.49 0.10 9.10
CA GLY A 346 -7.37 -0.76 7.91
C GLY A 346 -6.29 -1.82 8.08
N ILE A 347 -5.07 -1.40 8.47
CA ILE A 347 -3.95 -2.33 8.70
C ILE A 347 -4.30 -3.33 9.81
N LYS A 348 -4.70 -2.85 11.00
CA LYS A 348 -5.03 -3.70 12.15
C LYS A 348 -6.23 -4.61 11.89
N GLY A 349 -7.14 -4.20 11.01
CA GLY A 349 -8.29 -4.96 10.54
C GLY A 349 -7.97 -6.02 9.49
N LEU A 350 -6.69 -6.31 9.23
CA LEU A 350 -6.21 -7.23 8.19
C LEU A 350 -6.61 -6.80 6.75
N ASN A 351 -6.87 -5.51 6.54
CA ASN A 351 -7.24 -4.94 5.24
C ASN A 351 -6.04 -4.33 4.51
N SER A 352 -4.86 -4.94 4.65
CA SER A 352 -3.63 -4.53 3.97
C SER A 352 -2.97 -5.70 3.24
N VAL A 353 -2.20 -5.36 2.20
CA VAL A 353 -1.27 -6.27 1.54
C VAL A 353 0.11 -5.65 1.47
N ALA A 354 1.14 -6.48 1.58
CA ALA A 354 2.53 -6.10 1.36
C ALA A 354 2.88 -6.35 -0.11
N VAL A 355 3.44 -5.35 -0.78
CA VAL A 355 3.80 -5.41 -2.20
C VAL A 355 5.32 -5.41 -2.35
N GLU A 356 5.81 -6.28 -3.22
CA GLU A 356 7.18 -6.35 -3.70
C GLU A 356 7.19 -6.05 -5.21
N GLU A 357 7.73 -4.91 -5.59
CA GLU A 357 7.89 -4.39 -6.95
C GLU A 357 9.37 -4.09 -7.22
N VAL A 358 10.21 -5.11 -7.02
CA VAL A 358 11.65 -5.00 -7.29
C VAL A 358 11.87 -4.73 -8.77
N LYS A 359 12.74 -3.75 -9.07
CA LYS A 359 13.05 -3.33 -10.44
C LYS A 359 13.46 -4.52 -11.32
N ASP A 360 12.88 -4.57 -12.52
CA ASP A 360 13.09 -5.60 -13.54
C ASP A 360 12.55 -7.01 -13.15
N GLU A 361 11.73 -7.11 -12.12
CA GLU A 361 11.04 -8.34 -11.72
C GLU A 361 9.52 -8.24 -11.89
N THR A 362 8.85 -9.39 -11.77
CA THR A 362 7.38 -9.43 -11.73
C THR A 362 6.92 -9.07 -10.32
N PRO A 363 5.99 -8.11 -10.16
CA PRO A 363 5.47 -7.72 -8.85
C PRO A 363 4.79 -8.89 -8.11
N ARG A 364 5.08 -9.01 -6.82
CA ARG A 364 4.54 -10.03 -5.92
C ARG A 364 3.75 -9.34 -4.82
N ILE A 365 2.54 -9.80 -4.55
CA ILE A 365 1.65 -9.22 -3.53
C ILE A 365 1.30 -10.30 -2.52
N TYR A 366 1.49 -10.00 -1.23
CA TYR A 366 1.33 -10.93 -0.13
C TYR A 366 0.29 -10.44 0.88
N GLY A 367 -0.51 -11.36 1.40
CA GLY A 367 -1.59 -11.09 2.34
C GLY A 367 -2.72 -12.11 2.20
N PRO A 368 -3.90 -11.84 2.79
CA PRO A 368 -5.07 -12.69 2.63
C PRO A 368 -5.45 -12.87 1.15
N LEU A 369 -5.72 -14.10 0.70
CA LEU A 369 -5.98 -14.43 -0.72
C LEU A 369 -7.03 -13.52 -1.36
N ARG A 370 -8.11 -13.21 -0.61
CA ARG A 370 -9.17 -12.29 -1.03
C ARG A 370 -8.62 -10.93 -1.44
N LEU A 371 -7.75 -10.34 -0.61
CA LEU A 371 -7.12 -9.05 -0.87
C LEU A 371 -6.07 -9.14 -1.96
N VAL A 372 -5.28 -10.21 -2.01
CA VAL A 372 -4.28 -10.42 -3.06
C VAL A 372 -4.91 -10.44 -4.45
N LYS A 373 -6.04 -11.13 -4.62
CA LYS A 373 -6.80 -11.12 -5.89
C LYS A 373 -7.20 -9.71 -6.30
N TYR A 374 -7.76 -8.95 -5.36
CA TYR A 374 -8.23 -7.60 -5.64
C TYR A 374 -7.07 -6.61 -5.87
N ALA A 375 -6.00 -6.69 -5.07
CA ALA A 375 -4.81 -5.88 -5.23
C ALA A 375 -4.12 -6.10 -6.58
N TYR A 376 -4.08 -7.34 -7.10
CA TYR A 376 -3.58 -7.60 -8.44
C TYR A 376 -4.46 -6.98 -9.55
N PHE A 377 -5.78 -6.92 -9.35
CA PHE A 377 -6.65 -6.17 -10.25
C PHE A 377 -6.33 -4.67 -10.19
N LEU A 378 -6.28 -4.10 -8.98
CA LEU A 378 -5.96 -2.68 -8.76
C LEU A 378 -4.62 -2.31 -9.39
N PHE A 379 -3.58 -3.12 -9.18
CA PHE A 379 -2.25 -2.94 -9.74
C PHE A 379 -2.24 -2.86 -11.26
N ARG A 380 -3.10 -3.63 -11.93
CA ARG A 380 -3.17 -3.66 -13.40
C ARG A 380 -4.09 -2.62 -13.99
N GLU A 381 -5.16 -2.26 -13.29
CA GLU A 381 -6.33 -1.58 -13.88
C GLU A 381 -6.61 -0.20 -13.29
N VAL A 382 -6.11 0.10 -12.09
CA VAL A 382 -6.44 1.31 -11.33
C VAL A 382 -5.18 2.09 -10.96
N LEU A 383 -4.22 1.44 -10.30
CA LEU A 383 -3.00 2.08 -9.80
C LEU A 383 -2.14 2.74 -10.89
N PRO A 384 -2.04 2.25 -12.13
CA PRO A 384 -1.29 2.97 -13.17
C PRO A 384 -1.88 4.34 -13.53
N LEU A 385 -3.21 4.51 -13.42
CA LEU A 385 -3.88 5.80 -13.64
C LEU A 385 -3.63 6.73 -12.45
N HIS A 386 -3.73 6.18 -11.24
CA HIS A 386 -3.44 6.85 -9.99
C HIS A 386 -2.00 7.36 -9.93
N ASP A 387 -1.03 6.48 -10.19
CA ASP A 387 0.40 6.78 -10.08
C ASP A 387 0.85 7.86 -11.08
N ALA A 388 0.22 7.93 -12.26
CA ALA A 388 0.48 9.01 -13.21
C ALA A 388 0.06 10.40 -12.66
N MET A 389 -1.06 10.47 -11.94
CA MET A 389 -1.50 11.69 -11.26
C MET A 389 -0.56 12.07 -10.11
N CYS A 390 -0.12 11.06 -9.35
CA CYS A 390 0.82 11.24 -8.24
C CYS A 390 2.20 11.69 -8.72
N GLU A 391 2.69 11.16 -9.85
CA GLU A 391 3.96 11.57 -10.46
C GLU A 391 3.96 13.07 -10.79
N GLN A 392 2.86 13.55 -11.36
CA GLN A 392 2.70 14.98 -11.68
C GLN A 392 2.74 15.84 -10.41
N GLU A 393 2.02 15.42 -9.37
CA GLU A 393 1.98 16.12 -8.09
C GLU A 393 3.33 16.11 -7.38
N GLY A 394 3.99 14.95 -7.25
CA GLY A 394 5.31 14.83 -6.62
C GLY A 394 6.38 15.62 -7.36
N SER A 395 6.31 15.70 -8.69
CA SER A 395 7.23 16.55 -9.47
C SER A 395 7.03 18.04 -9.17
N LEU A 396 5.80 18.48 -8.93
CA LEU A 396 5.52 19.86 -8.52
C LEU A 396 5.90 20.11 -7.05
N MET A 397 5.76 19.12 -6.17
CA MET A 397 6.27 19.19 -4.81
C MET A 397 7.80 19.41 -4.80
N MET A 398 8.55 18.73 -5.67
CA MET A 398 10.00 18.98 -5.80
C MET A 398 10.29 20.40 -6.28
N ARG A 399 9.60 20.89 -7.30
CA ARG A 399 9.73 22.29 -7.78
C ARG A 399 9.39 23.31 -6.70
N TYR A 400 8.41 23.03 -5.86
CA TYR A 400 8.08 23.86 -4.71
C TYR A 400 9.26 23.97 -3.74
N LEU A 401 9.93 22.86 -3.43
CA LEU A 401 11.14 22.87 -2.60
C LEU A 401 12.32 23.61 -3.25
N GLU A 402 12.41 23.62 -4.58
CA GLU A 402 13.39 24.39 -5.34
C GLU A 402 13.10 25.90 -5.35
N GLY A 403 11.97 26.35 -4.81
CA GLY A 403 11.58 27.76 -4.72
C GLY A 403 10.81 28.28 -5.94
N ASP A 404 10.21 27.41 -6.76
CA ASP A 404 9.35 27.84 -7.87
C ASP A 404 8.06 28.49 -7.35
N GLU A 405 7.97 29.82 -7.51
CA GLU A 405 6.85 30.64 -7.05
C GLU A 405 5.48 30.20 -7.59
N LYS A 406 5.43 29.47 -8.72
CA LYS A 406 4.17 28.99 -9.32
C LYS A 406 3.77 27.59 -8.84
N ALA A 407 4.68 26.84 -8.23
CA ALA A 407 4.43 25.44 -7.90
C ALA A 407 3.25 25.26 -6.93
N ALA A 408 3.11 26.15 -5.93
CA ALA A 408 2.01 26.08 -4.97
C ALA A 408 0.62 26.25 -5.62
N GLU A 409 0.48 27.19 -6.55
CA GLU A 409 -0.76 27.39 -7.31
C GLU A 409 -1.05 26.18 -8.21
N MET A 410 -0.01 25.61 -8.84
CA MET A 410 -0.16 24.40 -9.67
C MET A 410 -0.60 23.19 -8.84
N LEU A 411 -0.03 22.98 -7.65
CA LEU A 411 -0.40 21.91 -6.72
C LEU A 411 -1.86 22.02 -6.29
N LYS A 412 -2.31 23.24 -5.94
CA LYS A 412 -3.71 23.52 -5.60
C LYS A 412 -4.70 23.07 -6.67
N ASN A 413 -4.34 23.20 -7.96
CA ASN A 413 -5.19 22.75 -9.06
C ASN A 413 -5.26 21.23 -9.19
N LEU A 414 -4.27 20.50 -8.67
CA LEU A 414 -4.23 19.04 -8.67
C LEU A 414 -4.91 18.41 -7.45
N LYS A 415 -5.09 19.17 -6.36
CA LYS A 415 -5.71 18.69 -5.13
C LYS A 415 -7.00 17.90 -5.38
N GLY A 416 -7.07 16.69 -4.83
CA GLY A 416 -8.20 15.77 -4.91
C GLY A 416 -8.34 15.04 -6.25
N GLN A 417 -7.34 15.07 -7.14
CA GLN A 417 -7.39 14.36 -8.43
C GLN A 417 -7.51 12.85 -8.27
N THR A 418 -6.82 12.27 -7.27
CA THR A 418 -6.85 10.84 -6.98
C THR A 418 -8.20 10.40 -6.42
N GLU A 419 -8.79 11.21 -5.54
CA GLU A 419 -10.14 10.97 -5.02
C GLU A 419 -11.22 11.07 -6.11
N LYS A 420 -11.09 12.04 -7.04
CA LYS A 420 -11.98 12.14 -8.21
C LYS A 420 -11.87 10.90 -9.10
N LEU A 421 -10.66 10.38 -9.30
CA LEU A 421 -10.44 9.13 -10.03
C LEU A 421 -11.17 7.96 -9.34
N TYR A 422 -11.04 7.80 -8.03
CA TYR A 422 -11.73 6.75 -7.28
C TYR A 422 -13.25 6.91 -7.26
N THR A 423 -13.75 8.14 -7.25
CA THR A 423 -15.18 8.43 -7.38
C THR A 423 -15.72 7.96 -8.73
N GLU A 424 -14.96 8.18 -9.79
CA GLU A 424 -15.35 7.78 -11.15
C GLU A 424 -15.25 6.26 -11.38
N LEU A 425 -14.22 5.62 -10.83
CA LEU A 425 -13.98 4.19 -11.05
C LEU A 425 -14.85 3.29 -10.17
N TRP A 426 -15.57 3.79 -9.18
CA TRP A 426 -16.47 3.01 -8.32
C TRP A 426 -17.94 3.33 -8.61
N SER A 427 -18.77 2.29 -8.74
CA SER A 427 -20.21 2.44 -8.97
C SER A 427 -20.96 2.80 -7.67
N PHE A 428 -20.94 4.05 -7.27
CA PHE A 428 -21.65 4.47 -6.05
C PHE A 428 -23.17 4.33 -6.15
#